data_AF-A0A1F6PLI6-F1
#
_entry.id   AF-A0A1F6PLI6-F1
#
_cell.length_a   1.000
_cell.length_b   1.000
_cell.length_c   1.000
_cell.angle_alpha   90.00
_cell.angle_beta   90.00
_cell.angle_gamma   90.00
#
_symmetry.space_group_name_H-M   'P 1'
#
loop_
_entity.id
_entity.type
_entity.pdbx_description
1 polymer ?
#
loop_
_entity_poly.entity_id
_entity_poly.type
_entity_poly.pdbx_seq_one_letter_code
_entity_poly.pdbx_strand_id
1 'polypeptide(L)'
;MLKTKTNKARKVPISSKLKEVFDGIDKTSEYIFANPYTKKPFTNVDKAFRKLKERAGIEKFCFHDLRHTAATRMTEKGSNLFDVKEILGHTSINTTMRYAHPVPENLQKAIDILSDY
;
A
#
# COMPACT_ATOMS: atom_id res chain seq x y z
N MET A 1 1.13 -11.32 17.11
CA MET A 1 1.96 -10.18 16.62
C MET A 1 2.76 -10.62 15.40
N LEU A 2 2.63 -9.93 14.26
CA LEU A 2 3.35 -10.25 13.01
C LEU A 2 4.84 -9.92 13.16
N LYS A 3 5.70 -10.95 13.11
CA LYS A 3 7.16 -10.80 13.11
C LYS A 3 7.61 -10.17 11.79
N THR A 4 7.85 -8.86 11.77
CA THR A 4 8.57 -8.18 10.71
C THR A 4 10.09 -8.35 10.90
N LYS A 5 10.87 -8.37 9.81
CA LYS A 5 12.36 -8.46 9.83
C LYS A 5 13.03 -7.39 10.71
N THR A 6 12.31 -6.34 11.06
CA THR A 6 12.65 -5.34 12.06
C THR A 6 11.58 -5.44 13.14
N ASN A 7 11.95 -5.73 14.38
CA ASN A 7 11.06 -6.05 15.51
C ASN A 7 10.21 -4.85 16.03
N LYS A 8 9.74 -3.98 15.13
CA LYS A 8 8.94 -2.78 15.46
C LYS A 8 7.53 -2.95 14.92
N ALA A 9 6.55 -3.01 15.82
CA ALA A 9 5.14 -2.89 15.46
C ALA A 9 4.93 -1.54 14.76
N ARG A 10 4.21 -1.55 13.64
CA ARG A 10 3.90 -0.34 12.86
C ARG A 10 2.39 -0.16 12.79
N LYS A 11 1.95 1.08 12.97
CA LYS A 11 0.56 1.48 12.70
C LYS A 11 0.52 2.03 11.28
N VAL A 12 -0.27 1.41 10.42
CA VAL A 12 -0.47 1.86 9.04
C VAL A 12 -1.93 2.30 8.93
N PRO A 13 -2.21 3.56 8.55
CA PRO A 13 -3.58 3.99 8.33
C PRO A 13 -4.18 3.21 7.16
N ILE A 14 -5.45 2.84 7.30
CA ILE A 14 -6.22 2.21 6.22
C ILE A 14 -7.22 3.20 5.66
N SER A 15 -7.52 3.10 4.36
CA SER A 15 -8.55 3.94 3.75
C SER A 15 -9.94 3.56 4.27
N SER A 16 -10.88 4.50 4.25
CA SER A 16 -12.28 4.24 4.64
C SER A 16 -12.88 3.09 3.84
N LYS A 17 -12.56 3.00 2.55
CA LYS A 17 -12.97 1.89 1.68
C LYS A 17 -12.43 0.53 2.14
N LEU A 18 -11.17 0.47 2.60
CA LEU A 18 -10.62 -0.77 3.13
C LEU A 18 -11.26 -1.13 4.48
N LYS A 19 -11.55 -0.11 5.30
CA LYS A 19 -12.27 -0.30 6.56
C LYS A 19 -13.66 -0.88 6.33
N GLU A 20 -14.43 -0.36 5.37
CA GLU A 20 -15.75 -0.90 4.99
C GLU A 20 -15.67 -2.38 4.58
N VAL A 21 -14.66 -2.73 3.77
CA VAL A 21 -14.43 -4.13 3.38
C VAL A 21 -14.14 -5.01 4.59
N PHE A 22 -13.32 -4.54 5.54
CA PHE A 22 -13.01 -5.30 6.74
C PHE A 22 -14.18 -5.41 7.72
N ASP A 23 -15.00 -4.35 7.84
CA ASP A 23 -16.18 -4.35 8.70
C ASP A 23 -17.26 -5.32 8.17
N GLY A 24 -17.27 -5.60 6.86
CA GLY A 24 -18.16 -6.59 6.24
C GLY A 24 -17.68 -8.05 6.30
N ILE A 25 -16.51 -8.34 6.87
CA ILE A 25 -16.00 -9.72 7.00
C ILE A 25 -16.40 -10.28 8.37
N ASP A 26 -17.14 -11.39 8.37
CA ASP A 26 -17.49 -12.10 9.60
C ASP A 26 -16.24 -12.57 10.35
N LYS A 27 -16.18 -12.25 11.64
CA LYS A 27 -15.09 -12.66 12.53
C LYS A 27 -15.21 -14.14 12.89
N THR A 28 -14.65 -15.00 12.05
CA THR A 28 -14.69 -16.46 12.21
C THR A 28 -13.39 -17.07 12.79
N SER A 29 -12.37 -16.25 13.05
CA SER A 29 -11.08 -16.63 13.63
C SER A 29 -10.32 -15.40 14.18
N GLU A 30 -9.17 -15.61 14.82
CA GLU A 30 -8.24 -14.53 15.24
C GLU A 30 -7.66 -13.73 14.05
N TYR A 31 -7.63 -14.32 12.85
CA TYR A 31 -7.04 -13.70 11.66
C TYR A 31 -8.13 -13.17 10.72
N ILE A 32 -7.85 -12.03 10.07
CA ILE A 32 -8.73 -11.47 9.02
C ILE A 32 -8.77 -12.41 7.80
N PHE A 33 -7.61 -12.98 7.43
CA PHE A 33 -7.48 -13.90 6.30
C PHE A 33 -7.12 -15.30 6.80
N ALA A 34 -8.13 -16.04 7.24
CA ALA A 34 -7.98 -17.42 7.67
C ALA A 34 -8.56 -18.42 6.66
N ASN A 35 -7.98 -19.61 6.63
CA ASN A 35 -8.60 -20.75 5.98
C ASN A 35 -9.84 -21.15 6.81
N PRO A 36 -11.04 -21.20 6.20
CA PRO A 36 -12.29 -21.45 6.94
C PRO A 36 -12.32 -22.82 7.61
N TYR A 37 -11.61 -23.81 7.06
CA TYR A 37 -11.56 -25.18 7.58
C TYR A 37 -10.51 -25.35 8.67
N THR A 38 -9.29 -24.84 8.45
CA THR A 38 -8.18 -25.06 9.41
C THR A 38 -8.06 -23.96 10.46
N LYS A 39 -8.77 -22.83 10.29
CA LYS A 39 -8.70 -21.62 11.12
C LYS A 39 -7.30 -20.99 11.24
N LYS A 40 -6.34 -21.48 10.45
CA LYS A 40 -4.98 -20.94 10.36
C LYS A 40 -4.91 -19.82 9.33
N PRO A 41 -3.97 -18.86 9.47
CA PRO A 41 -3.85 -17.76 8.53
C PRO A 41 -3.34 -18.26 7.17
N PHE A 42 -3.74 -17.59 6.09
CA PHE A 42 -3.06 -17.76 4.82
C PHE A 42 -1.62 -17.23 4.92
N THR A 43 -0.64 -18.08 4.59
CA THR A 43 0.78 -17.74 4.65
C THR A 43 1.40 -17.44 3.27
N ASN A 44 0.71 -17.81 2.19
CA ASN A 44 1.14 -17.58 0.82
C ASN A 44 -0.04 -17.13 -0.03
N VAL A 45 0.16 -16.07 -0.82
CA VAL A 45 -0.84 -15.49 -1.73
C VAL A 45 -0.47 -15.64 -3.22
N ASP A 46 0.69 -16.22 -3.53
CA ASP A 46 1.27 -16.30 -4.87
C ASP A 46 0.37 -17.05 -5.85
N LYS A 47 -0.23 -18.17 -5.39
CA LYS A 47 -1.13 -18.96 -6.24
C LYS A 47 -2.38 -18.17 -6.63
N ALA A 48 -2.97 -17.45 -5.68
CA ALA A 48 -4.14 -16.61 -5.92
C ALA A 48 -3.77 -15.43 -6.82
N PHE A 49 -2.65 -14.78 -6.54
CA PHE A 49 -2.15 -13.66 -7.33
C PHE A 49 -1.81 -14.06 -8.78
N ARG A 50 -1.16 -15.20 -9.00
CA ARG A 50 -0.85 -15.71 -10.36
C ARG A 50 -2.11 -15.90 -11.19
N LYS A 51 -3.14 -16.52 -10.62
CA LYS A 51 -4.44 -16.69 -11.29
C LYS A 51 -5.12 -15.35 -11.60
N LEU A 52 -5.04 -14.40 -10.67
CA LEU A 52 -5.60 -13.06 -10.87
C LEU A 52 -4.86 -12.33 -12.00
N LYS A 53 -3.53 -12.41 -12.02
CA LYS A 53 -2.68 -11.83 -13.06
C LYS A 53 -2.98 -12.40 -14.46
N GLU A 54 -3.12 -13.72 -14.55
CA GLU A 54 -3.47 -14.42 -15.79
C GLU A 54 -4.85 -13.99 -16.30
N ARG A 55 -5.85 -13.96 -15.42
CA ARG A 55 -7.20 -13.48 -15.77
C ARG A 55 -7.25 -12.02 -16.18
N ALA A 56 -6.37 -11.18 -15.64
CA ALA A 56 -6.26 -9.78 -16.00
C ALA A 56 -5.45 -9.55 -17.29
N GLY A 57 -4.81 -10.58 -17.86
CA GLY A 57 -3.97 -10.45 -19.05
C GLY A 57 -2.70 -9.62 -18.82
N ILE A 58 -2.19 -9.54 -17.58
CA ILE A 58 -1.04 -8.69 -17.24
C ILE A 58 0.25 -9.52 -17.27
N GLU A 59 1.19 -9.13 -18.12
CA GLU A 59 2.52 -9.74 -18.18
C GLU A 59 3.56 -8.98 -17.33
N LYS A 60 4.67 -9.64 -17.01
CA LYS A 60 5.84 -9.05 -16.31
C LYS A 60 5.50 -8.27 -15.03
N PHE A 61 4.47 -8.70 -14.29
CA PHE A 61 4.02 -8.10 -13.04
C PHE A 61 4.13 -9.11 -11.88
N CYS A 62 4.66 -8.65 -10.75
CA CYS A 62 4.84 -9.39 -9.50
C CYS A 62 4.03 -8.76 -8.35
N PHE A 63 3.91 -9.49 -7.24
CA PHE A 63 3.09 -9.02 -6.11
C PHE A 63 3.61 -7.71 -5.50
N HIS A 64 4.94 -7.51 -5.51
CA HIS A 64 5.55 -6.29 -4.98
C HIS A 64 5.27 -5.06 -5.84
N ASP A 65 4.92 -5.24 -7.12
CA ASP A 65 4.60 -4.12 -8.00
C ASP A 65 3.31 -3.41 -7.56
N LEU A 66 2.38 -4.10 -6.89
CA LEU A 66 1.21 -3.45 -6.27
C LEU A 66 1.62 -2.36 -5.27
N ARG A 67 2.71 -2.60 -4.52
CA ARG A 67 3.25 -1.62 -3.58
C ARG A 67 3.93 -0.46 -4.30
N HIS A 68 4.63 -0.74 -5.40
CA HIS A 68 5.18 0.31 -6.27
C HIS A 68 4.05 1.18 -6.84
N THR A 69 3.00 0.56 -7.38
CA THR A 69 1.81 1.26 -7.90
C THR A 69 1.15 2.12 -6.83
N ALA A 70 1.01 1.62 -5.60
CA ALA A 70 0.46 2.41 -4.49
C ALA A 70 1.32 3.64 -4.19
N ALA A 71 2.64 3.49 -4.17
CA ALA A 71 3.56 4.60 -3.93
C ALA A 71 3.45 5.67 -5.02
N THR A 72 3.53 5.27 -6.29
CA THR A 72 3.40 6.17 -7.46
C THR A 72 2.06 6.90 -7.45
N ARG A 73 0.94 6.21 -7.22
CA ARG A 73 -0.38 6.85 -7.22
C ARG A 73 -0.56 7.85 -6.09
N MET A 74 0.00 7.58 -4.90
CA MET A 74 -0.03 8.54 -3.80
C MET A 74 0.76 9.81 -4.15
N THR A 75 1.97 9.67 -4.71
CA THR A 75 2.79 10.83 -5.09
C THR A 75 2.18 11.62 -6.24
N GLU A 76 1.62 10.95 -7.26
CA GLU A 76 0.87 11.60 -8.35
C GLU A 76 -0.34 12.40 -7.86
N LYS A 77 -1.00 11.93 -6.79
CA LYS A 77 -2.12 12.66 -6.14
C LYS A 77 -1.67 13.73 -5.16
N GLY A 78 -0.36 14.02 -5.08
CA GLY A 78 0.19 15.10 -4.28
C GLY A 78 0.45 14.74 -2.81
N SER A 79 0.40 13.45 -2.43
CA SER A 79 0.84 13.05 -1.10
C SER A 79 2.31 13.38 -0.87
N ASN A 80 2.63 13.84 0.35
CA ASN A 80 4.00 14.09 0.75
C ASN A 80 4.82 12.79 0.77
N LEU A 81 6.07 12.83 0.26
CA LEU A 81 6.98 11.68 0.26
C LEU A 81 7.30 11.15 1.66
N PHE A 82 7.24 11.99 2.71
CA PHE A 82 7.38 11.54 4.09
C PHE A 82 6.18 10.68 4.52
N ASP A 83 4.96 11.08 4.17
CA ASP A 83 3.76 10.28 4.44
C ASP A 83 3.79 8.95 3.69
N VAL A 84 4.18 8.99 2.42
CA VAL A 84 4.35 7.78 1.60
C VAL A 84 5.43 6.86 2.21
N LYS A 85 6.56 7.41 2.68
CA LYS A 85 7.60 6.64 3.38
C LYS A 85 7.04 5.93 4.61
N GLU A 86 6.25 6.61 5.44
CA GLU A 86 5.68 6.04 6.67
C GLU A 86 4.61 4.98 6.37
N ILE A 87 3.70 5.25 5.43
CA ILE A 87 2.66 4.29 5.00
C ILE A 87 3.29 3.01 4.45
N LEU A 88 4.29 3.16 3.59
CA LEU A 88 5.02 2.03 3.05
C LEU A 88 5.90 1.41 4.15
N GLY A 89 6.37 2.21 5.09
CA GLY A 89 7.31 1.80 6.12
C GLY A 89 8.70 1.52 5.54
N HIS A 90 9.19 2.43 4.70
CA HIS A 90 10.60 2.47 4.31
C HIS A 90 11.43 3.08 5.43
N THR A 91 12.55 2.45 5.77
CA THR A 91 13.46 2.97 6.82
C THR A 91 14.11 4.29 6.40
N SER A 92 14.48 4.41 5.12
CA SER A 92 15.12 5.59 4.55
C SER A 92 14.20 6.26 3.52
N ILE A 93 14.20 7.59 3.52
CA ILE A 93 13.50 8.39 2.51
C ILE A 93 14.06 8.14 1.11
N ASN A 94 15.34 7.80 0.98
CA ASN A 94 15.99 7.52 -0.31
C ASN A 94 15.28 6.37 -1.06
N THR A 95 14.73 5.38 -0.35
CA THR A 95 13.95 4.30 -0.97
C THR A 95 12.62 4.80 -1.54
N THR A 96 12.04 5.85 -0.96
CA THR A 96 10.79 6.48 -1.42
C THR A 96 11.04 7.53 -2.50
N MET A 97 12.22 8.17 -2.53
CA MET A 97 12.59 9.18 -3.54
C MET A 97 12.48 8.66 -4.98
N ARG A 98 12.53 7.34 -5.21
CA ARG A 98 12.28 6.75 -6.54
C ARG A 98 10.89 7.06 -7.13
N TYR A 99 9.93 7.51 -6.32
CA TYR A 99 8.59 7.91 -6.76
C TYR A 99 8.40 9.44 -6.77
N ALA A 100 9.46 10.19 -6.48
CA ALA A 100 9.48 11.64 -6.54
C ALA A 100 9.54 12.07 -8.01
N HIS A 101 8.39 12.07 -8.66
CA HIS A 101 8.25 12.61 -10.01
C HIS A 101 7.66 14.02 -9.92
N PRO A 102 8.39 15.06 -10.33
CA PRO A 102 7.83 16.40 -10.44
C PRO A 102 6.74 16.38 -11.52
N VAL A 103 5.50 16.59 -11.10
CA VAL A 103 4.37 16.83 -12.02
C VAL A 103 4.22 18.34 -12.14
N PRO A 104 4.16 18.92 -13.36
CA PRO A 104 4.05 20.38 -13.55
C PRO A 104 2.91 21.01 -12.74
N GLU A 105 1.77 20.33 -12.63
CA GLU A 105 0.63 20.76 -11.82
C GLU A 105 0.95 20.89 -10.34
N ASN A 106 1.83 20.03 -9.80
CA ASN A 106 2.25 20.10 -8.39
C ASN A 106 3.22 21.28 -8.16
N LEU A 107 4.03 21.63 -9.15
CA LEU A 107 4.91 22.81 -9.07
C LEU A 107 4.10 24.11 -9.08
N GLN A 108 3.09 24.19 -9.95
CA GLN A 108 2.19 25.35 -10.00
C GLN A 108 1.41 25.49 -8.69
N LYS A 109 0.79 24.41 -8.18
CA LYS A 109 0.13 24.43 -6.88
C LYS A 109 1.06 24.84 -5.74
N ALA A 110 2.32 24.40 -5.77
CA ALA A 110 3.28 24.73 -4.73
C ALA A 110 3.63 26.23 -4.70
N ILE A 111 3.75 26.87 -5.87
CA ILE A 111 3.98 28.32 -5.94
C ILE A 111 2.70 29.11 -5.65
N ASP A 112 1.52 28.60 -6.07
CA ASP A 112 0.23 29.25 -5.85
C ASP A 112 -0.10 29.40 -4.36
N ILE A 113 0.37 28.50 -3.49
CA ILE A 113 0.23 28.63 -2.02
C ILE A 113 0.79 29.97 -1.50
N LEU A 114 1.81 30.53 -2.15
CA LEU A 114 2.37 31.83 -1.79
C LEU A 114 1.57 33.02 -2.34
N SER A 115 0.60 32.78 -3.24
CA SER A 115 -0.23 33.84 -3.81
C SER A 115 -1.34 34.31 -2.87
N ASP A 116 -1.67 33.50 -1.86
CA ASP A 116 -2.64 33.82 -0.82
C ASP A 116 -2.01 34.45 0.44
N TYR A 117 -0.71 34.79 0.39
CA TYR A 117 0.03 35.54 1.40
C TYR A 117 0.07 37.03 1.08
#